data_AF-A0A1S8B8D7-F1
#
_entry.id   AF-A0A1S8B8D7-F1
#
_cell.length_a   1.000
_cell.length_b   1.000
_cell.length_c   1.000
_cell.angle_alpha   90.00
_cell.angle_beta   90.00
_cell.angle_gamma   90.00
#
_symmetry.space_group_name_H-M   'P 1'
#
loop_
_entity.id
_entity.type
_entity.pdbx_description
1 polymer ?
#
loop_
_entity_poly.entity_id
_entity_poly.type
_entity_poly.pdbx_seq_one_letter_code
_entity_poly.pdbx_strand_id
1 'polypeptide(L)'
;MFSQLVVNWLYTGKVPDDRRDSLDPGYIFADRYDFPELRSQIVGNVYSYYVARNHLLPSYKVIIQAFENLPPTCKLCELYVDLYGSRWYTELDNEEDAALREQLPTSFILPLMERLGERKMGGEGCEHDLAYYSEQK
;
A
#
# COMPACT_ATOMS: atom_id res chain seq x y z
N MET A 1 9.29 -14.94 8.07
CA MET A 1 9.82 -13.81 7.28
C MET A 1 9.54 -12.46 7.96
N PHE A 2 8.29 -12.16 8.34
CA PHE A 2 7.93 -10.97 9.15
C PHE A 2 8.78 -10.78 10.42
N SER A 3 8.95 -11.82 11.25
CA SER A 3 9.72 -11.72 12.49
C SER A 3 11.16 -11.26 12.25
N GLN A 4 11.76 -11.66 11.13
CA GLN A 4 13.11 -11.25 10.78
C GLN A 4 13.15 -9.78 10.31
N LEU A 5 12.07 -9.24 9.74
CA LEU A 5 11.99 -7.82 9.37
C LEU A 5 12.01 -6.96 10.64
N VAL A 6 11.14 -7.29 11.61
CA VAL A 6 11.07 -6.56 12.89
C VAL A 6 12.39 -6.68 13.67
N VAL A 7 12.94 -7.88 13.78
CA VAL A 7 14.23 -8.11 14.44
C VAL A 7 15.33 -7.30 13.75
N ASN A 8 15.46 -7.37 12.43
CA ASN A 8 16.49 -6.63 11.71
C ASN A 8 16.31 -5.11 11.89
N TRP A 9 15.08 -4.60 11.85
CA TRP A 9 14.82 -3.19 12.07
C TRP A 9 15.18 -2.77 13.51
N LEU A 10 14.83 -3.56 14.53
CA LEU A 10 15.20 -3.27 15.92
C LEU A 10 16.73 -3.16 16.11
N TYR A 11 17.50 -4.00 15.42
CA TYR A 11 18.96 -4.01 15.54
C TYR A 11 19.67 -2.97 14.66
N THR A 12 19.06 -2.54 13.55
CA THR A 12 19.75 -1.69 12.55
C THR A 12 19.11 -0.33 12.34
N GLY A 13 17.89 -0.14 12.83
CA GLY A 13 17.03 1.01 12.54
C GLY A 13 16.56 1.09 11.08
N LYS A 14 16.80 0.06 10.26
CA LYS A 14 16.53 0.05 8.81
C LYS A 14 15.65 -1.12 8.40
N VAL A 15 14.67 -0.85 7.54
CA VAL A 15 13.87 -1.89 6.88
C VAL A 15 14.66 -2.46 5.67
N PRO A 16 14.88 -3.78 5.58
CA PRO A 16 15.57 -4.38 4.43
C PRO A 16 14.73 -4.27 3.15
N ASP A 17 15.38 -3.91 2.05
CA ASP A 17 14.76 -3.64 0.74
C ASP A 17 14.21 -4.91 0.03
N ASP A 18 14.66 -6.11 0.45
CA ASP A 18 14.31 -7.37 -0.21
C ASP A 18 13.04 -8.06 0.32
N ARG A 19 12.39 -7.54 1.38
CA ARG A 19 11.34 -8.26 2.13
C ARG A 19 9.91 -7.85 1.82
N ARG A 20 9.55 -7.98 0.55
CA ARG A 20 8.26 -7.58 -0.03
C ARG A 20 7.06 -8.19 0.70
N ASP A 21 7.07 -9.50 0.93
CA ASP A 21 5.98 -10.23 1.61
C ASP A 21 5.80 -9.86 3.09
N SER A 22 6.71 -9.06 3.65
CA SER A 22 6.72 -8.68 5.07
C SER A 22 6.39 -7.22 5.30
N LEU A 23 6.15 -6.41 4.26
CA LEU A 23 5.89 -4.98 4.40
C LEU A 23 4.51 -4.72 5.04
N ASP A 24 3.41 -5.33 4.58
CA ASP A 24 2.10 -5.13 5.22
C ASP A 24 2.04 -5.70 6.63
N PRO A 25 2.49 -6.94 6.91
CA PRO A 25 2.60 -7.44 8.28
C PRO A 25 3.49 -6.54 9.17
N GLY A 26 4.56 -6.00 8.58
CA GLY A 26 5.44 -5.02 9.21
C GLY A 26 4.71 -3.73 9.59
N TYR A 27 3.88 -3.20 8.69
CA TYR A 27 3.11 -1.99 8.94
C TYR A 27 2.02 -2.23 9.98
N ILE A 28 1.30 -3.37 9.90
CA ILE A 28 0.31 -3.79 10.91
C ILE A 28 0.94 -3.89 12.30
N PHE A 29 2.15 -4.43 12.38
CA PHE A 29 2.90 -4.44 13.63
C PHE A 29 3.29 -3.03 14.07
N ALA A 30 3.85 -2.22 13.18
CA ALA A 30 4.26 -0.85 13.48
C ALA A 30 3.09 0.01 13.96
N ASP A 31 1.91 -0.15 13.37
CA ASP A 31 0.69 0.53 13.76
C ASP A 31 0.21 0.09 15.14
N ARG A 32 0.17 -1.23 15.39
CA ARG A 32 -0.27 -1.80 16.66
C ARG A 32 0.61 -1.38 17.85
N TYR A 33 1.91 -1.23 17.63
CA TYR A 33 2.88 -0.88 18.67
C TYR A 33 3.31 0.58 18.64
N ASP A 34 2.67 1.41 17.80
CA ASP A 34 2.92 2.84 17.63
C ASP A 34 4.40 3.18 17.36
N PHE A 35 4.94 2.57 16.30
CA PHE A 35 6.27 2.86 15.76
C PHE A 35 6.18 3.70 14.49
N PRO A 36 6.01 5.04 14.59
CA PRO A 36 5.82 5.91 13.43
C PRO A 36 7.03 5.90 12.48
N GLU A 37 8.25 5.79 13.00
CA GLU A 37 9.45 5.68 12.14
C GLU A 37 9.42 4.41 11.29
N LEU A 38 8.92 3.29 11.83
CA LEU A 38 8.80 2.04 11.09
C LEU A 38 7.68 2.13 10.04
N ARG A 39 6.52 2.71 10.39
CA ARG A 39 5.43 2.98 9.43
C ARG A 39 5.92 3.81 8.25
N SER A 40 6.62 4.91 8.53
CA SER A 40 7.17 5.82 7.52
C SER A 40 8.20 5.12 6.61
N GLN A 41 9.13 4.33 7.17
CA GLN A 41 10.10 3.56 6.38
C GLN A 41 9.42 2.51 5.48
N ILE A 42 8.41 1.80 5.99
CA ILE A 42 7.68 0.80 5.22
C ILE A 42 6.93 1.46 4.07
N VAL A 43 6.21 2.56 4.32
CA VAL A 43 5.53 3.35 3.28
C VAL A 43 6.52 3.84 2.24
N GLY A 44 7.70 4.32 2.65
CA GLY A 44 8.78 4.71 1.74
C GLY A 44 9.24 3.58 0.82
N ASN A 45 9.39 2.36 1.36
CA ASN A 45 9.77 1.19 0.56
C ASN A 45 8.64 0.76 -0.38
N VAL A 46 7.39 0.73 0.09
CA VAL A 46 6.20 0.41 -0.73
C VAL A 46 6.06 1.42 -1.88
N TYR A 47 6.16 2.72 -1.57
CA TYR A 47 6.13 3.80 -2.55
C TYR A 47 7.25 3.63 -3.58
N SER A 48 8.50 3.50 -3.15
CA SER A 48 9.64 3.35 -4.05
C SER A 48 9.50 2.13 -4.95
N TYR A 49 8.91 1.05 -4.43
CA TYR A 49 8.70 -0.18 -5.19
C TYR A 49 7.63 -0.04 -6.28
N TYR A 50 6.44 0.45 -5.91
CA TYR A 50 5.33 0.54 -6.85
C TYR A 50 5.44 1.77 -7.75
N VAL A 51 5.80 2.94 -7.21
CA VAL A 51 5.87 4.17 -8.00
C VAL A 51 6.98 4.12 -9.04
N ALA A 52 8.18 3.66 -8.66
CA ALA A 52 9.31 3.57 -9.60
C ALA A 52 9.14 2.48 -10.67
N ARG A 53 8.27 1.47 -10.43
CA ARG A 53 7.99 0.39 -11.38
C ARG A 53 6.63 0.63 -12.02
N ASN A 54 6.67 1.35 -13.14
CA ASN A 54 5.48 1.69 -13.91
C ASN A 54 4.64 0.43 -14.18
N HIS A 55 3.32 0.50 -13.94
CA HIS A 55 2.31 -0.55 -14.12
C HIS A 55 2.22 -1.68 -13.07
N LEU A 56 3.06 -1.70 -12.03
CA LEU A 56 2.88 -2.70 -10.97
C LEU A 56 1.88 -2.20 -9.92
N LEU A 57 0.94 -3.09 -9.53
CA LEU A 57 -0.01 -2.87 -8.44
C LEU A 57 0.14 -3.98 -7.38
N PRO A 58 -0.12 -3.69 -6.10
CA PRO A 58 -0.24 -4.71 -5.07
C PRO A 58 -1.38 -5.67 -5.41
N SER A 59 -1.23 -6.98 -5.19
CA SER A 59 -2.33 -7.94 -5.43
C SER A 59 -3.51 -7.69 -4.51
N TYR A 60 -4.70 -8.16 -4.87
CA TYR A 60 -5.90 -7.99 -4.03
C TYR A 60 -5.77 -8.70 -2.69
N LYS A 61 -4.99 -9.78 -2.61
CA LYS A 61 -4.66 -10.41 -1.33
C LYS A 61 -3.96 -9.45 -0.36
N VAL A 62 -3.02 -8.65 -0.86
CA VAL A 62 -2.34 -7.60 -0.08
C VAL A 62 -3.32 -6.51 0.35
N ILE A 63 -4.18 -6.06 -0.58
CA ILE A 63 -5.20 -5.05 -0.29
C ILE A 63 -6.16 -5.53 0.79
N ILE A 64 -6.72 -6.74 0.65
CA ILE A 64 -7.63 -7.34 1.64
C ILE A 64 -6.95 -7.40 3.00
N GLN A 65 -5.72 -7.95 3.05
CA GLN A 65 -4.99 -8.08 4.31
C GLN A 65 -4.75 -6.73 5.00
N ALA A 66 -4.38 -5.69 4.25
CA ALA A 66 -4.16 -4.35 4.79
C ALA A 66 -5.46 -3.76 5.36
N PHE A 67 -6.54 -3.75 4.58
CA PHE A 67 -7.81 -3.12 4.97
C PHE A 67 -8.61 -3.90 6.02
N GLU A 68 -8.33 -5.19 6.23
CA GLU A 68 -8.88 -5.96 7.35
C GLU A 68 -8.17 -5.70 8.68
N ASN A 69 -6.91 -5.26 8.65
CA ASN A 69 -6.06 -5.14 9.84
C ASN A 69 -5.68 -3.71 10.21
N LEU A 70 -5.89 -2.74 9.32
CA LEU A 70 -5.51 -1.34 9.49
C LEU A 70 -6.70 -0.39 9.39
N PRO A 71 -6.64 0.77 10.04
CA PRO A 71 -7.57 1.86 9.74
C PRO A 71 -7.50 2.24 8.25
N PRO A 72 -8.63 2.36 7.54
CA PRO A 72 -8.64 2.75 6.12
C PRO A 72 -8.00 4.12 5.82
N THR A 73 -7.88 4.96 6.85
CA THR A 73 -7.28 6.30 6.79
C THR A 73 -5.77 6.31 7.05
N CYS A 74 -5.13 5.14 7.26
CA CYS A 74 -3.69 5.10 7.43
C CYS A 74 -2.95 5.35 6.10
N LYS A 75 -1.70 5.83 6.18
CA LYS A 75 -0.93 6.24 4.99
C LYS A 75 -0.66 5.11 4.01
N LEU A 76 -0.55 3.87 4.48
CA LEU A 76 -0.41 2.71 3.61
C LEU A 76 -1.70 2.45 2.79
N CYS A 77 -2.87 2.52 3.43
CA CYS A 77 -4.16 2.36 2.76
C CYS A 77 -4.43 3.49 1.76
N GLU A 78 -4.13 4.75 2.12
CA GLU A 78 -4.21 5.89 1.20
C GLU A 78 -3.33 5.67 -0.04
N LEU A 79 -2.07 5.25 0.14
CA LEU A 79 -1.15 4.95 -0.95
C LEU A 79 -1.70 3.87 -1.89
N TYR A 80 -2.29 2.80 -1.34
CA TYR A 80 -2.89 1.74 -2.15
C TYR A 80 -4.06 2.21 -3.00
N VAL A 81 -4.95 3.03 -2.43
CA VAL A 81 -6.06 3.64 -3.18
C VAL A 81 -5.53 4.52 -4.30
N ASP A 82 -4.50 5.34 -4.04
CA ASP A 82 -3.95 6.27 -5.02
C ASP A 82 -3.24 5.55 -6.18
N LEU A 83 -2.49 4.48 -5.88
CA LEU A 83 -1.88 3.61 -6.89
C LEU A 83 -2.93 2.99 -7.82
N TYR A 84 -3.99 2.43 -7.23
CA TYR A 84 -5.08 1.83 -7.99
C TYR A 84 -5.87 2.88 -8.78
N GLY A 85 -6.24 4.02 -8.18
CA GLY A 85 -6.96 5.09 -8.85
C GLY A 85 -6.19 5.65 -10.07
N SER A 86 -4.86 5.62 -10.02
CA SER A 86 -3.99 6.12 -11.09
C SER A 86 -3.78 5.14 -12.24
N ARG A 87 -3.73 3.83 -11.94
CA ARG A 87 -3.17 2.82 -12.87
C ARG A 87 -4.12 1.67 -13.18
N TRP A 88 -5.14 1.45 -12.36
CA TRP A 88 -5.99 0.28 -12.49
C TRP A 88 -6.90 0.35 -13.72
N TYR A 89 -7.02 -0.79 -14.39
CA TYR A 89 -7.98 -1.06 -15.45
C TYR A 89 -8.45 -2.51 -15.28
N THR A 90 -9.75 -2.74 -15.49
CA THR A 90 -10.41 -4.03 -15.27
C THR A 90 -9.78 -5.20 -16.02
N GLU A 91 -9.11 -4.93 -17.14
CA GLU A 91 -8.46 -5.90 -18.04
C GLU A 91 -7.06 -6.34 -17.59
N LEU A 92 -6.48 -5.68 -16.58
CA LEU A 92 -5.11 -5.97 -16.10
C LEU A 92 -5.09 -6.98 -14.95
N ASP A 93 -6.25 -7.33 -14.39
CA ASP A 93 -6.33 -8.30 -13.30
C ASP A 93 -5.96 -9.70 -13.84
N ASN A 94 -5.05 -10.39 -13.13
CA ASN A 94 -4.76 -11.79 -13.39
C ASN A 94 -5.90 -12.68 -12.86
N GLU A 95 -5.84 -14.00 -13.13
CA GLU A 95 -6.90 -14.94 -12.72
C GLU A 95 -7.09 -15.01 -11.19
N GLU A 96 -6.01 -14.89 -10.41
CA GLU A 96 -6.08 -14.91 -8.95
C GLU A 96 -6.77 -13.66 -8.40
N ASP A 97 -6.40 -12.48 -8.89
CA ASP A 97 -7.03 -11.21 -8.52
C ASP A 97 -8.48 -11.15 -9.01
N ALA A 98 -8.78 -11.65 -10.21
CA ALA A 98 -10.15 -11.73 -10.70
C ALA A 98 -11.07 -12.54 -9.77
N ALA A 99 -10.58 -13.63 -9.17
CA ALA A 99 -11.32 -14.45 -8.21
C ALA A 99 -11.52 -13.77 -6.84
N LEU A 100 -10.68 -12.79 -6.49
CA LEU A 100 -10.74 -12.05 -5.23
C LEU A 100 -11.52 -10.73 -5.33
N ARG A 101 -11.94 -10.31 -6.53
CA ARG A 101 -12.60 -9.03 -6.77
C ARG A 101 -13.86 -8.84 -5.90
N GLU A 102 -14.65 -9.89 -5.71
CA GLU A 102 -15.86 -9.86 -4.87
C GLU A 102 -15.56 -9.80 -3.36
N GLN A 103 -14.32 -10.09 -2.97
CA GLN A 103 -13.88 -10.10 -1.57
C GLN A 103 -13.18 -8.79 -1.17
N LEU A 104 -13.04 -7.84 -2.10
CA LEU A 104 -12.41 -6.56 -1.82
C LEU A 104 -13.19 -5.78 -0.76
N PRO A 105 -12.53 -5.19 0.25
CA PRO A 105 -13.22 -4.45 1.30
C PRO A 105 -13.90 -3.20 0.74
N THR A 106 -15.13 -2.93 1.19
CA THR A 106 -15.87 -1.72 0.81
C THR A 106 -15.11 -0.43 1.14
N SER A 107 -14.33 -0.46 2.22
CA SER A 107 -13.44 0.63 2.66
C SER A 107 -12.32 0.95 1.67
N PHE A 108 -11.96 0.01 0.79
CA PHE A 108 -11.06 0.24 -0.33
C PHE A 108 -11.82 0.64 -1.60
N ILE A 109 -12.93 -0.03 -1.90
CA ILE A 109 -13.70 0.18 -3.14
C ILE A 109 -14.28 1.60 -3.21
N LEU A 110 -14.88 2.12 -2.13
CA LEU A 110 -15.52 3.43 -2.16
C LEU A 110 -14.53 4.57 -2.47
N PRO A 111 -13.39 4.71 -1.76
CA PRO A 111 -12.38 5.70 -2.13
C PRO A 111 -11.81 5.48 -3.53
N LEU A 112 -11.63 4.21 -3.96
CA LEU A 112 -11.16 3.92 -5.31
C LEU A 112 -12.14 4.43 -6.38
N MET A 113 -13.44 4.21 -6.20
CA MET A 113 -14.46 4.69 -7.13
C MET A 113 -14.47 6.23 -7.21
N GLU A 114 -14.30 6.93 -6.09
CA GLU A 114 -14.18 8.39 -6.06
C GLU A 114 -12.96 8.84 -6.87
N ARG A 115 -11.78 8.25 -6.64
CA ARG A 115 -10.55 8.57 -7.39
C ARG A 115 -10.68 8.27 -8.88
N LEU A 116 -11.33 7.18 -9.26
CA LEU A 116 -11.59 6.85 -10.67
C LEU A 116 -12.54 7.85 -11.33
N GLY A 117 -13.53 8.37 -10.59
CA GLY A 117 -14.45 9.40 -11.07
C GLY A 117 -13.77 10.76 -11.27
N GLU A 118 -12.76 11.08 -10.48
CA GLU A 118 -11.98 12.32 -10.58
C GLU A 118 -10.90 12.28 -11.68
N ARG A 119 -10.63 11.10 -12.25
CA ARG A 119 -9.59 10.89 -13.25
C ARG A 119 -9.92 11.63 -14.54
N LYS A 120 -9.24 12.77 -14.77
CA LYS A 120 -9.33 13.51 -16.05
C LYS A 120 -8.72 12.64 -17.17
N MET A 121 -9.44 12.48 -18.29
CA MET A 121 -8.87 11.82 -19.47
C MET A 121 -7.59 12.57 -19.90
N GLY A 122 -6.43 11.93 -19.75
CA GLY A 122 -5.12 12.49 -20.10
C GLY A 122 -4.36 13.18 -18.97
N GLY A 123 -4.81 13.09 -17.71
CA GLY A 123 -4.05 13.58 -16.56
C GLY A 123 -3.00 12.58 -16.07
N GLU A 124 -1.79 13.07 -15.75
CA GLU A 124 -0.83 12.35 -14.91
C GLU A 124 -1.53 11.98 -13.59
N GLY A 125 -1.32 10.75 -13.11
CA GLY A 125 -2.14 10.11 -12.08
C GLY A 125 -2.24 10.86 -10.74
N CYS A 126 -3.10 10.35 -9.85
CA CYS A 126 -3.28 10.82 -8.47
C CYS A 126 -2.09 10.46 -7.56
N GLU A 127 -0.87 10.40 -8.08
CA GLU A 127 0.32 10.04 -7.33
C GLU A 127 0.83 11.27 -6.59
N HIS A 128 0.78 11.23 -5.26
CA HIS A 128 1.38 12.25 -4.42
C HIS A 128 2.88 11.97 -4.22
N ASP A 129 3.66 13.01 -3.92
CA ASP A 129 5.07 12.82 -3.54
C ASP A 129 5.18 11.97 -2.28
N LEU A 130 6.29 11.24 -2.10
CA LEU A 130 6.52 10.42 -0.90
C LEU A 130 6.32 11.20 0.41
N ALA A 131 6.61 12.51 0.43
CA ALA A 131 6.42 13.38 1.57
C ALA A 131 4.94 13.49 2.04
N TYR A 132 3.97 13.24 1.16
CA TYR A 132 2.55 13.18 1.52
C TYR A 132 2.22 11.95 2.38
N TYR A 133 2.89 10.83 2.11
CA TYR A 133 2.66 9.56 2.81
C TYR A 133 3.57 9.36 4.02
N SER A 134 4.62 10.18 4.19
CA SER A 134 5.41 10.17 5.42
C SER A 134 4.60 10.73 6.58
N GLU A 135 4.47 9.96 7.66
CA GLU A 135 3.87 10.46 8.91
C GLU A 135 4.76 11.58 9.47
N GLN A 136 4.21 12.79 9.58
CA GLN A 136 4.90 13.92 10.20
C GLN A 136 4.94 13.73 11.72
N LYS A 137 6.10 14.06 12.28
CA LYS A 137 6.46 13.88 13.69
C LYS A 137 5.67 14.80 14.62
#